data_AF-A0A9X8SGD5-F1
#
_entry.id   AF-A0A9X8SGD5-F1
#
_cell.length_a   1.000
_cell.length_b   1.000
_cell.length_c   1.000
_cell.angle_alpha   90.00
_cell.angle_beta   90.00
_cell.angle_gamma   90.00
#
_symmetry.space_group_name_H-M   'P 1'
#
loop_
_entity.id
_entity.type
_entity.pdbx_description
1 polymer ?
#
loop_
_entity_poly.entity_id
_entity_poly.type
_entity_poly.pdbx_seq_one_letter_code
_entity_poly.pdbx_strand_id
1 'polypeptide(L)'
;MSHSSKALRNVGLYTMKQSYLNNNRMATVKEVDTALQANTNDWGVQSNSIQAIRRALYAEVKSFFKALEQCKKNPEQFTGRPKFPNYSRSTDKRIIEIYQVPKVDNNGYWMVPMNVAFKKNWVPLKYVCRKI
;
A
#
# COMPACT_ATOMS: atom_id res chain seq x y z
N MET A 1 9.27 -6.08 4.25
CA MET A 1 8.74 -5.74 2.91
C MET A 1 9.64 -6.38 1.85
N SER A 2 9.10 -7.31 1.05
CA SER A 2 9.77 -7.88 -0.13
C SER A 2 9.97 -6.81 -1.22
N HIS A 3 10.79 -7.08 -2.24
CA HIS A 3 10.99 -6.16 -3.38
C HIS A 3 9.66 -5.71 -4.01
N SER A 4 8.69 -6.61 -4.18
CA SER A 4 7.38 -6.33 -4.79
C SER A 4 6.57 -5.30 -3.99
N SER A 5 6.57 -5.40 -2.66
CA SER A 5 5.82 -4.45 -1.81
C SER A 5 6.36 -3.01 -1.87
N LYS A 6 7.68 -2.83 -2.05
CA LYS A 6 8.29 -1.51 -2.26
C LYS A 6 7.94 -0.95 -3.64
N ALA A 7 7.98 -1.82 -4.66
CA ALA A 7 7.59 -1.45 -6.02
C ALA A 7 6.14 -0.94 -6.06
N LEU A 8 5.20 -1.65 -5.42
CA LEU A 8 3.80 -1.24 -5.33
C LEU A 8 3.63 0.11 -4.62
N ARG A 9 4.34 0.35 -3.50
CA ARG A 9 4.33 1.68 -2.86
C ARG A 9 4.80 2.76 -3.83
N ASN A 10 5.90 2.53 -4.53
CA ASN A 10 6.48 3.51 -5.45
C ASN A 10 5.56 3.79 -6.65
N VAL A 11 4.84 2.79 -7.15
CA VAL A 11 3.79 2.95 -8.18
C VAL A 11 2.68 3.85 -7.66
N GLY A 12 2.11 3.54 -6.48
CA GLY A 12 1.06 4.38 -5.89
C GLY A 12 1.53 5.82 -5.64
N LEU A 13 2.76 5.98 -5.13
CA LEU A 13 3.34 7.30 -4.88
C LEU A 13 3.59 8.07 -6.18
N TYR A 14 4.02 7.39 -7.25
CA TYR A 14 4.17 7.98 -8.57
C TYR A 14 2.84 8.51 -9.09
N THR A 15 1.78 7.71 -9.02
CA THR A 15 0.42 8.13 -9.41
C THR A 15 -0.05 9.37 -8.64
N MET A 16 0.16 9.40 -7.32
CA MET A 16 -0.17 10.57 -6.50
C MET A 16 0.66 11.80 -6.87
N LYS A 17 1.95 11.62 -7.14
CA LYS A 17 2.84 12.71 -7.55
C LYS A 17 2.46 13.28 -8.91
N GLN A 18 2.11 12.44 -9.88
CA GLN A 18 1.62 12.87 -11.19
C GLN A 18 0.32 13.66 -11.08
N SER A 19 -0.63 13.18 -10.27
CA SER A 19 -1.88 13.91 -10.02
C SER A 19 -1.62 15.28 -9.37
N TYR A 20 -0.67 15.35 -8.44
CA TYR A 20 -0.27 16.62 -7.82
C TYR A 20 0.37 17.59 -8.82
N LEU A 21 1.34 17.12 -9.63
CA LEU A 21 2.05 17.97 -10.58
C LEU A 21 1.14 18.51 -11.70
N ASN A 22 0.23 17.67 -12.20
CA ASN A 22 -0.60 18.02 -13.37
C ASN A 22 -1.91 18.69 -12.99
N ASN A 23 -2.50 18.35 -11.83
CA ASN A 23 -3.85 18.77 -11.46
C ASN A 23 -3.90 19.47 -10.09
N ASN A 24 -2.77 19.62 -9.40
CA ASN A 24 -2.66 20.21 -8.05
C ASN A 24 -3.60 19.58 -7.01
N ARG A 25 -3.92 18.30 -7.17
CA ARG A 25 -4.80 17.53 -6.26
C ARG A 25 -4.19 16.20 -5.87
N MET A 26 -4.77 15.58 -4.85
CA MET A 26 -4.48 14.21 -4.49
C MET A 26 -5.16 13.24 -5.47
N ALA A 27 -4.49 12.13 -5.81
CA ALA A 27 -5.11 11.05 -6.57
C ALA A 27 -6.19 10.35 -5.74
N THR A 28 -7.31 10.04 -6.39
CA THR A 28 -8.42 9.28 -5.81
C THR A 28 -8.01 7.83 -5.55
N VAL A 29 -8.74 7.16 -4.66
CA VAL A 29 -8.52 5.73 -4.38
C VAL A 29 -8.58 4.93 -5.66
N LYS A 30 -9.59 5.18 -6.50
CA LYS A 30 -9.76 4.48 -7.78
C LYS A 30 -8.56 4.65 -8.72
N GLU A 31 -8.01 5.85 -8.85
CA GLU A 31 -6.83 6.10 -9.71
C GLU A 31 -5.59 5.32 -9.23
N VAL A 32 -5.36 5.31 -7.92
CA VAL A 32 -4.24 4.58 -7.31
C VAL A 32 -4.45 3.07 -7.45
N ASP A 33 -5.67 2.59 -7.26
CA ASP A 33 -6.05 1.19 -7.38
C ASP A 33 -5.84 0.66 -8.79
N THR A 34 -6.31 1.39 -9.81
CA THR A 34 -6.12 1.06 -11.21
C THR A 34 -4.62 0.99 -11.55
N ALA A 35 -3.81 1.93 -11.05
CA ALA A 35 -2.37 1.93 -11.30
C ALA A 35 -1.64 0.76 -10.62
N LEU A 36 -2.08 0.36 -9.41
CA LEU A 36 -1.55 -0.80 -8.71
C LEU A 36 -1.89 -2.10 -9.43
N GLN A 37 -3.15 -2.26 -9.86
CA GLN A 37 -3.64 -3.46 -10.57
C GLN A 37 -2.99 -3.62 -11.94
N ALA A 38 -2.69 -2.52 -12.63
CA ALA A 38 -1.96 -2.55 -13.90
C ALA A 38 -0.49 -2.99 -13.72
N ASN A 39 0.04 -2.97 -12.51
CA ASN A 39 1.41 -3.42 -12.25
C ASN A 39 1.50 -4.94 -12.22
N THR A 40 2.38 -5.49 -13.05
CA THR A 40 2.62 -6.94 -13.17
C THR A 40 3.09 -7.63 -11.89
N ASN A 41 3.48 -6.88 -10.85
CA ASN A 41 3.95 -7.43 -9.57
C ASN A 41 2.87 -7.60 -8.49
N ASP A 42 1.60 -7.29 -8.79
CA ASP A 42 0.54 -7.25 -7.76
C ASP A 42 0.09 -8.66 -7.30
N TRP A 43 0.30 -9.69 -8.13
CA TRP A 43 -0.13 -11.08 -7.83
C TRP A 43 0.61 -11.74 -6.67
N GLY A 44 1.88 -11.35 -6.42
CA GLY A 44 2.73 -11.93 -5.38
C GLY A 44 2.51 -11.34 -3.99
N VAL A 45 1.67 -10.32 -3.86
CA VAL A 45 1.43 -9.60 -2.60
C VAL A 45 0.01 -9.89 -2.10
N GLN A 46 -0.11 -10.28 -0.84
CA GLN A 46 -1.42 -10.56 -0.23
C GLN A 46 -2.30 -9.30 -0.19
N SER A 47 -3.61 -9.44 -0.41
CA SER A 47 -4.56 -8.32 -0.45
C SER A 47 -4.50 -7.42 0.79
N ASN A 48 -4.31 -8.00 1.98
CA ASN A 48 -4.21 -7.23 3.22
C ASN A 48 -2.92 -6.38 3.25
N SER A 49 -1.82 -6.89 2.68
CA SER A 49 -0.58 -6.14 2.53
C SER A 49 -0.77 -4.96 1.58
N ILE A 50 -1.44 -5.17 0.45
CA ILE A 50 -1.76 -4.10 -0.52
C ILE A 50 -2.60 -3.01 0.17
N GLN A 51 -3.63 -3.40 0.91
CA GLN A 51 -4.48 -2.46 1.65
C GLN A 51 -3.69 -1.68 2.71
N ALA A 52 -2.80 -2.34 3.45
CA ALA A 52 -1.97 -1.69 4.47
C ALA A 52 -0.95 -0.72 3.85
N ILE A 53 -0.30 -1.09 2.74
CA ILE A 53 0.56 -0.20 1.95
C ILE A 53 -0.22 1.01 1.48
N ARG A 54 -1.44 0.82 0.98
CA ARG A 54 -2.31 1.90 0.52
C ARG A 54 -2.66 2.85 1.65
N ARG A 55 -3.09 2.35 2.81
CA ARG A 55 -3.40 3.19 3.99
C ARG A 55 -2.20 4.02 4.43
N ALA A 56 -1.02 3.39 4.53
CA ALA A 56 0.21 4.07 4.89
C ALA A 56 0.58 5.17 3.88
N LEU A 57 0.49 4.88 2.59
CA LEU A 57 0.74 5.85 1.52
C LEU A 57 -0.24 7.02 1.57
N TYR A 58 -1.54 6.75 1.74
CA TYR A 58 -2.56 7.80 1.86
C TYR A 58 -2.32 8.70 3.07
N ALA A 59 -1.93 8.13 4.21
CA ALA A 59 -1.63 8.90 5.41
C ALA A 59 -0.44 9.85 5.20
N GLU A 60 0.63 9.38 4.54
CA GLU A 60 1.81 10.19 4.21
C GLU A 60 1.47 11.36 3.30
N VAL A 61 0.77 11.10 2.21
CA VAL A 61 0.44 12.15 1.23
C VAL A 61 -0.61 13.11 1.79
N LYS A 62 -1.58 12.63 2.57
CA LYS A 62 -2.52 13.50 3.29
C LYS A 62 -1.79 14.43 4.28
N SER A 63 -0.80 13.92 4.99
CA SER A 63 0.04 14.71 5.89
C SER A 63 0.80 15.81 5.13
N PHE A 64 1.34 15.49 3.94
CA PHE A 64 1.96 16.49 3.06
C PHE A 64 0.99 17.61 2.67
N PHE A 65 -0.23 17.30 2.21
CA PHE A 65 -1.21 18.32 1.84
C PHE A 65 -1.61 19.19 3.04
N LYS A 66 -1.80 18.59 4.23
CA LYS A 66 -2.08 19.32 5.46
C LYS A 66 -0.93 20.27 5.83
N ALA A 67 0.31 19.81 5.76
CA ALA A 67 1.48 20.64 6.01
C ALA A 67 1.58 21.78 4.98
N LEU A 68 1.26 21.52 3.72
CA LEU A 68 1.26 22.52 2.65
C LEU A 68 0.20 23.61 2.88
N GLU A 69 -1.00 23.24 3.32
CA GLU A 69 -2.04 24.20 3.71
C GLU A 69 -1.65 25.03 4.93
N GLN A 70 -1.06 24.41 5.95
CA GLN A 70 -0.59 25.11 7.15
C GLN A 70 0.55 26.08 6.82
N CYS A 71 1.50 25.66 5.97
CA CYS A 71 2.61 26.49 5.52
C CYS A 71 2.13 27.71 4.70
N LYS A 72 1.00 27.62 3.99
CA LYS A 72 0.37 28.77 3.32
C LYS A 72 -0.23 29.77 4.31
N LYS A 73 -0.77 29.29 5.43
CA LYS A 73 -1.41 30.15 6.45
C LYS A 73 -0.36 30.81 7.37
N ASN A 74 0.58 30.03 7.87
CA ASN A 74 1.60 30.45 8.84
C ASN A 74 3.00 30.04 8.34
N PRO A 75 3.56 30.73 7.33
CA PRO A 75 4.86 30.34 6.77
C PRO A 75 6.01 30.42 7.78
N GLU A 76 5.92 31.32 8.76
CA GLU A 76 6.95 31.54 9.79
C GLU A 76 7.17 30.33 10.73
N GLN A 77 6.15 29.46 10.87
CA GLN A 77 6.26 28.25 11.69
C GLN A 77 7.03 27.12 10.99
N PHE A 78 7.36 27.29 9.71
CA PHE A 78 8.04 26.30 8.90
C PHE A 78 9.44 26.79 8.53
N THR A 79 10.43 25.93 8.67
CA THR A 79 11.81 26.20 8.21
C THR A 79 11.95 26.18 6.69
N GLY A 80 10.88 25.81 5.97
CA GLY A 80 10.82 25.80 4.52
C GLY A 80 9.55 25.13 4.00
N ARG A 81 9.37 25.14 2.67
CA ARG A 81 8.20 24.55 2.03
C ARG A 81 8.19 23.02 2.21
N PRO A 82 7.05 22.42 2.63
CA PRO A 82 6.91 20.97 2.71
C PRO A 82 7.27 20.29 1.39
N LYS A 83 8.00 19.17 1.48
CA LYS A 83 8.42 18.36 0.33
C LYS A 83 7.51 17.15 0.17
N PHE A 84 7.23 16.79 -1.08
CA PHE A 84 6.46 15.59 -1.38
C PHE A 84 7.22 14.33 -0.90
N PRO A 85 6.53 13.26 -0.45
CA PRO A 85 7.21 12.06 0.02
C PRO A 85 8.15 11.45 -1.02
N ASN A 86 9.27 10.89 -0.54
CA ASN A 86 10.27 10.25 -1.40
C ASN A 86 9.89 8.81 -1.75
N TYR A 87 10.38 8.36 -2.91
CA TYR A 87 10.35 6.95 -3.28
C TYR A 87 11.20 6.12 -2.31
N SER A 88 10.74 4.91 -2.04
CA SER A 88 11.51 3.94 -1.25
C SER A 88 12.68 3.44 -2.07
N ARG A 89 13.88 3.50 -1.49
CA ARG A 89 15.12 2.95 -2.07
C ARG A 89 15.18 1.44 -1.90
N SER A 90 16.10 0.80 -2.62
CA SER A 90 16.32 -0.66 -2.55
C SER A 90 16.69 -1.13 -1.15
N THR A 91 17.48 -0.34 -0.42
CA THR A 91 17.97 -0.62 0.93
C THR A 91 16.94 -0.36 2.03
N ASP A 92 15.89 0.44 1.76
CA ASP A 92 14.94 0.86 2.79
C ASP A 92 14.11 -0.32 3.28
N LYS A 93 14.11 -0.55 4.59
CA LYS A 93 13.24 -1.55 5.22
C LYS A 93 12.04 -0.82 5.81
N ARG A 94 10.84 -1.30 5.50
CA ARG A 94 9.59 -0.84 6.11
C ARG A 94 8.89 -2.02 6.75
N ILE A 95 8.42 -1.81 7.97
CA ILE A 95 7.62 -2.76 8.73
C ILE A 95 6.18 -2.30 8.58
N ILE A 96 5.33 -3.22 8.12
CA ILE A 96 3.88 -3.03 8.08
C ILE A 96 3.31 -4.24 8.82
N GLU A 97 2.71 -3.97 9.97
CA GLU A 97 2.07 -5.02 10.76
C GLU A 97 0.71 -5.35 10.15
N ILE A 98 0.46 -6.65 9.98
CA ILE A 98 -0.80 -7.14 9.44
C ILE A 98 -1.29 -8.20 10.41
N TYR A 99 -2.39 -7.90 11.08
CA TYR A 99 -3.09 -8.85 11.92
C TYR A 99 -4.05 -9.66 11.04
N GLN A 100 -3.85 -10.98 11.01
CA GLN A 100 -4.74 -11.91 10.33
C GLN A 100 -5.22 -12.96 11.31
N VAL A 101 -6.53 -13.05 11.49
CA VAL A 101 -7.14 -14.17 12.21
C VAL A 101 -7.30 -15.31 11.21
N PRO A 102 -6.65 -16.47 11.42
CA PRO A 102 -6.80 -17.62 10.54
C PRO A 102 -8.26 -18.10 10.56
N LYS A 103 -8.87 -18.24 9.37
CA LYS A 103 -10.20 -18.85 9.23
C LYS A 103 -10.01 -20.32 8.90
N VAL A 104 -10.50 -21.18 9.79
CA VAL A 104 -10.55 -22.63 9.59
C VAL A 104 -11.90 -22.96 8.96
N ASP A 105 -11.90 -23.74 7.89
CA ASP A 105 -13.13 -24.22 7.27
C ASP A 105 -13.78 -25.35 8.08
N ASN A 106 -14.99 -25.76 7.69
CA ASN A 106 -15.74 -26.82 8.36
C ASN A 106 -15.00 -28.18 8.35
N ASN A 107 -14.01 -28.34 7.47
CA ASN A 107 -13.22 -29.56 7.32
C ASN A 107 -11.91 -29.50 8.13
N GLY A 108 -11.71 -28.46 8.94
CA GLY A 108 -10.52 -28.31 9.77
C GLY A 108 -9.29 -27.79 9.03
N TYR A 109 -9.43 -27.27 7.81
CA TYR A 109 -8.32 -26.70 7.06
C TYR A 109 -8.24 -25.19 7.24
N TRP A 110 -7.05 -24.69 7.52
CA TRP A 110 -6.72 -23.29 7.39
C TRP A 110 -6.20 -23.00 5.98
N MET A 111 -6.80 -22.02 5.31
CA MET A 111 -6.33 -21.52 4.03
C MET A 111 -5.43 -20.30 4.23
N VAL A 112 -4.24 -20.33 3.61
CA VAL A 112 -3.38 -19.15 3.60
C VAL A 112 -4.10 -18.02 2.85
N PRO A 113 -4.21 -16.81 3.42
CA PRO A 113 -4.76 -15.68 2.70
C PRO A 113 -3.87 -15.31 1.52
N MET A 114 -4.43 -15.37 0.31
CA MET A 114 -3.73 -15.07 -0.95
C MET A 114 -4.55 -14.09 -1.79
N ASN A 115 -3.84 -13.37 -2.67
CA ASN A 115 -4.44 -12.48 -3.64
C ASN A 115 -5.47 -13.24 -4.51
N VAL A 116 -6.59 -12.60 -4.84
CA VAL A 116 -7.63 -13.17 -5.71
C VAL A 116 -7.06 -13.53 -7.09
N ALA A 117 -6.18 -12.69 -7.64
CA ALA A 117 -5.50 -12.95 -8.91
C ALA A 117 -4.61 -14.20 -8.83
N PHE A 118 -3.96 -14.42 -7.69
CA PHE A 118 -3.18 -15.63 -7.44
C PHE A 118 -4.06 -16.88 -7.42
N LYS A 119 -5.18 -16.83 -6.70
CA LYS A 119 -6.13 -17.95 -6.60
C LYS A 119 -6.74 -18.37 -7.94
N LYS A 120 -6.81 -17.47 -8.92
CA LYS A 120 -7.34 -17.76 -10.26
C LYS A 120 -6.41 -18.71 -11.04
N ASN A 121 -5.10 -18.59 -10.82
CA ASN A 121 -4.09 -19.28 -11.60
C ASN A 121 -3.41 -20.43 -10.83
N TRP A 122 -3.58 -20.50 -9.51
CA TRP A 122 -2.85 -21.43 -8.64
C TRP A 122 -3.74 -22.04 -7.55
N VAL A 123 -3.40 -23.26 -7.14
CA VAL A 123 -4.08 -23.98 -6.07
C VAL A 123 -3.75 -23.33 -4.71
N PRO A 124 -4.75 -23.01 -3.87
CA PRO A 124 -4.50 -22.47 -2.56
C PRO A 124 -3.78 -23.45 -1.63
N LEU A 125 -2.73 -22.98 -0.93
CA LEU A 125 -2.12 -23.70 0.18
C LEU A 125 -3.11 -23.89 1.34
N LYS A 126 -3.30 -25.15 1.74
CA LYS A 126 -4.16 -25.58 2.85
C LYS A 126 -3.32 -26.31 3.90
N TYR A 127 -3.55 -25.99 5.17
CA TYR A 127 -2.93 -26.66 6.30
C TYR A 127 -4.01 -27.31 7.16
N VAL A 128 -3.78 -28.54 7.63
CA VAL A 128 -4.66 -29.21 8.59
C VAL A 128 -4.44 -28.59 9.96
N CYS A 129 -5.50 -28.02 10.55
CA CYS A 129 -5.47 -27.57 11.94
C CYS A 129 -5.95 -28.73 12.84
N ARG A 130 -5.02 -29.38 13.54
CA ARG A 130 -5.38 -30.25 14.67
C ARG A 130 -5.67 -29.38 15.89
N LYS A 131 -6.80 -29.61 16.56
CA LYS A 131 -7.01 -29.10 17.92
C LYS A 131 -5.96 -29.74 18.82
N ILE A 132 -5.21 -28.90 19.54
CA ILE A 132 -4.33 -29.30 20.64
C ILE A 132 -5.20 -29.40 21.90
#